data_AF-A0A3N9NRE9-F1
#
_entry.id   AF-A0A3N9NRE9-F1
#
_cell.length_a   1.000
_cell.length_b   1.000
_cell.length_c   1.000
_cell.angle_alpha   90.00
_cell.angle_beta   90.00
_cell.angle_gamma   90.00
#
_symmetry.space_group_name_H-M   'P 1'
#
loop_
_entity.id
_entity.type
_entity.pdbx_description
1 polymer ?
#
loop_
_entity_poly.entity_id
_entity_poly.type
_entity_poly.pdbx_seq_one_letter_code
_entity_poly.pdbx_strand_id
1 'polypeptide(L)'
;MNIYKRTIFLALLIIFSLPVTALSIDKLKSNPERYQGDIVRLSGEVTFKAGIPFTDLLVYILEDNSGSVLVFSAFPKEREEKIRIKAEVIAYVGDETERDREEAIDRISNYLVDKDILEPDGARKVSEISLKFINTMAEAASGVWFVIEQEKTGFLNL
;
A
#
# COMPACT_ATOMS: atom_id res chain seq x y z
N MET A 1 12.61 31.34 -34.65
CA MET A 1 12.50 30.14 -33.78
C MET A 1 12.15 28.95 -34.65
N ASN A 2 13.06 27.97 -34.76
CA ASN A 2 12.99 26.89 -35.76
C ASN A 2 11.74 26.02 -35.57
N ILE A 3 11.01 25.72 -36.66
CA ILE A 3 9.77 24.92 -36.64
C ILE A 3 10.01 23.58 -35.93
N TYR A 4 11.17 22.96 -36.15
CA TYR A 4 11.62 21.74 -35.47
C TYR A 4 11.72 21.85 -33.94
N LYS A 5 12.12 23.00 -33.38
CA LYS A 5 12.18 23.21 -31.93
C LYS A 5 10.78 23.31 -31.31
N ARG A 6 9.80 23.85 -32.05
CA ARG A 6 8.40 23.92 -31.61
C ARG A 6 7.74 22.54 -31.59
N THR A 7 8.00 21.70 -32.60
CA THR A 7 7.39 20.36 -32.69
C THR A 7 7.91 19.42 -31.61
N ILE A 8 9.21 19.44 -31.31
CA ILE A 8 9.81 18.63 -30.23
C ILE A 8 9.25 19.03 -28.87
N PHE A 9 9.11 20.33 -28.60
CA PHE A 9 8.57 20.82 -27.34
C PHE A 9 7.10 20.42 -27.14
N LEU A 10 6.28 20.43 -28.21
CA LEU A 10 4.89 20.00 -28.15
C LEU A 10 4.75 18.50 -27.89
N ALA A 11 5.59 17.67 -28.52
CA ALA A 11 5.58 16.22 -28.31
C ALA A 11 5.98 15.84 -26.88
N LEU A 12 6.97 16.56 -26.30
CA LEU A 12 7.40 16.35 -24.92
C LEU A 12 6.32 16.76 -23.90
N LEU A 13 5.55 17.81 -24.19
CA LEU A 13 4.44 18.26 -23.36
C LEU A 13 3.28 17.23 -23.33
N ILE A 14 3.01 16.57 -24.47
CA ILE A 14 1.97 15.54 -24.57
C ILE A 14 2.36 14.28 -23.77
N ILE A 15 3.62 13.86 -23.83
CA ILE A 15 4.12 12.70 -23.06
C ILE A 15 4.03 12.96 -21.54
N PHE A 16 4.27 14.19 -21.09
CA PHE A 16 4.15 14.58 -19.68
C PHE A 16 2.70 14.73 -19.19
N SER A 17 1.73 14.85 -20.10
CA SER A 17 0.31 15.01 -19.76
C SER A 17 -0.45 13.70 -19.57
N LEU A 18 0.20 12.54 -19.71
CA LEU A 18 -0.49 11.27 -19.47
C LEU A 18 -0.93 11.22 -18.00
N PRO A 19 -2.24 11.18 -17.72
CA PRO A 19 -2.72 11.03 -16.36
C PRO A 19 -2.19 9.69 -15.86
N VAL A 20 -1.43 9.72 -14.76
CA VAL A 20 -1.06 8.51 -14.02
C VAL A 20 -2.38 7.91 -13.51
N THR A 21 -2.98 7.03 -14.31
CA THR A 21 -4.24 6.37 -13.99
C THR A 21 -4.08 5.60 -12.68
N ALA A 22 -4.98 5.83 -11.73
CA ALA A 22 -5.03 5.03 -10.51
C ALA A 22 -5.13 3.55 -10.88
N LEU A 23 -4.31 2.72 -10.25
CA LEU A 23 -4.30 1.28 -10.50
C LEU A 23 -5.51 0.67 -9.76
N SER A 24 -6.31 -0.15 -10.45
CA SER A 24 -7.45 -0.82 -9.81
C SER A 24 -6.97 -1.94 -8.89
N ILE A 25 -7.67 -2.16 -7.79
CA ILE A 25 -7.32 -3.20 -6.82
C ILE A 25 -7.30 -4.59 -7.47
N ASP A 26 -8.23 -4.89 -8.37
CA ASP A 26 -8.30 -6.18 -9.06
C ASP A 26 -7.05 -6.49 -9.91
N LYS A 27 -6.42 -5.46 -10.49
CA LYS A 27 -5.18 -5.64 -11.27
C LYS A 27 -4.00 -6.03 -10.39
N LEU A 28 -3.94 -5.48 -9.18
CA LEU A 28 -2.97 -5.89 -8.18
C LEU A 28 -3.25 -7.30 -7.70
N LYS A 29 -4.51 -7.58 -7.36
CA LYS A 29 -4.96 -8.89 -6.88
C LYS A 29 -4.64 -10.02 -7.85
N SER A 30 -4.78 -9.76 -9.15
CA SER A 30 -4.54 -10.76 -10.19
C SER A 30 -3.06 -11.11 -10.38
N ASN A 31 -2.12 -10.21 -10.04
CA ASN A 31 -0.69 -10.42 -10.25
C ASN A 31 0.16 -9.69 -9.18
N PRO A 32 0.03 -10.02 -7.88
CA PRO A 32 0.66 -9.24 -6.82
C PRO A 32 2.20 -9.26 -6.92
N GLU A 33 2.79 -10.41 -7.28
CA GLU A 33 4.24 -10.57 -7.47
C GLU A 33 4.82 -9.60 -8.50
N ARG A 34 4.06 -9.29 -9.57
CA ARG A 34 4.51 -8.36 -10.60
C ARG A 34 4.73 -6.94 -10.07
N TYR A 35 3.98 -6.57 -9.03
CA TYR A 35 4.03 -5.25 -8.43
C TYR A 35 4.77 -5.25 -7.09
N GLN A 36 5.37 -6.36 -6.66
CA GLN A 36 6.06 -6.45 -5.37
C GLN A 36 7.14 -5.37 -5.24
N GLY A 37 7.03 -4.55 -4.20
CA GLY A 37 7.90 -3.40 -3.95
C GLY A 37 7.60 -2.15 -4.77
N ASP A 38 6.66 -2.20 -5.72
CA ASP A 38 6.22 -1.01 -6.45
C ASP A 38 5.38 -0.10 -5.55
N ILE A 39 5.55 1.20 -5.78
CA ILE A 39 4.74 2.24 -5.14
C ILE A 39 3.57 2.59 -6.05
N VAL A 40 2.36 2.26 -5.59
CA VAL A 40 1.10 2.43 -6.33
C VAL A 40 0.22 3.49 -5.69
N ARG A 41 -0.72 4.02 -6.48
CA ARG A 41 -1.79 4.90 -5.99
C ARG A 41 -3.13 4.16 -6.06
N LEU A 42 -3.77 4.04 -4.91
CA LEU A 42 -5.07 3.37 -4.76
C LEU A 42 -6.11 4.38 -4.30
N SER A 43 -7.37 4.15 -4.65
CA SER A 43 -8.49 4.98 -4.21
C SER A 43 -9.68 4.07 -3.94
N GLY A 44 -10.35 4.30 -2.82
CA GLY A 44 -11.43 3.43 -2.36
C GLY A 44 -12.06 3.93 -1.07
N GLU A 45 -12.90 3.09 -0.49
CA GLU A 45 -13.58 3.31 0.78
C GLU A 45 -13.04 2.37 1.85
N VAL A 46 -12.86 2.87 3.07
CA VAL A 46 -12.41 2.07 4.21
C VAL A 46 -13.59 1.27 4.76
N THR A 47 -13.67 -0.03 4.46
CA THR A 47 -14.83 -0.86 4.86
C THR A 47 -14.67 -1.51 6.23
N PHE A 48 -13.43 -1.72 6.66
CA PHE A 48 -13.08 -2.28 7.96
C PHE A 48 -11.78 -1.69 8.48
N LYS A 49 -11.63 -1.52 9.81
CA LYS A 49 -10.36 -1.11 10.45
C LYS A 49 -10.14 -1.88 11.75
N ALA A 50 -8.90 -2.20 12.05
CA ALA A 50 -8.48 -2.75 13.34
C ALA A 50 -7.10 -2.23 13.75
N GLY A 51 -6.93 -1.90 15.03
CA GLY A 51 -5.65 -1.48 15.58
C GLY A 51 -4.75 -2.68 15.85
N ILE A 52 -3.45 -2.51 15.64
CA ILE A 52 -2.44 -3.52 15.95
C ILE A 52 -2.17 -3.47 17.47
N PRO A 53 -2.26 -4.60 18.19
CA PRO A 53 -2.11 -4.62 19.64
C PRO A 53 -0.84 -3.92 20.13
N PHE A 54 -0.98 -3.10 21.18
CA PHE A 54 0.10 -2.38 21.85
C PHE A 54 0.82 -1.33 20.99
N THR A 55 0.19 -0.85 19.92
CA THR A 55 0.74 0.18 19.03
C THR A 55 -0.36 1.15 18.57
N ASP A 56 0.04 2.29 18.00
CA ASP A 56 -0.87 3.21 17.31
C ASP A 56 -1.06 2.88 15.82
N LEU A 57 -0.50 1.74 15.38
CA LEU A 57 -0.60 1.27 14.00
C LEU A 57 -1.94 0.58 13.78
N LEU A 58 -2.38 0.52 12.51
CA LEU A 58 -3.63 -0.12 12.16
C LEU A 58 -3.54 -0.88 10.83
N VAL A 59 -4.42 -1.86 10.71
CA VAL A 59 -4.71 -2.58 9.47
C VAL A 59 -6.15 -2.31 9.09
N TYR A 60 -6.39 -1.97 7.83
CA TYR A 60 -7.73 -1.70 7.33
C TYR A 60 -7.96 -2.31 5.95
N ILE A 61 -9.23 -2.46 5.57
CA ILE A 61 -9.64 -2.90 4.24
C ILE A 61 -10.01 -1.68 3.42
N LEU A 62 -9.32 -1.47 2.31
CA LEU A 62 -9.67 -0.49 1.29
C LEU A 62 -10.40 -1.21 0.15
N GLU A 63 -11.60 -0.74 -0.20
CA GLU A 63 -12.44 -1.34 -1.23
C GLU A 63 -12.74 -0.35 -2.36
N ASP A 64 -12.60 -0.78 -3.60
CA ASP A 64 -13.03 -0.06 -4.79
C ASP A 64 -14.05 -0.92 -5.57
N ASN A 65 -14.53 -0.42 -6.71
CA ASN A 65 -15.50 -1.16 -7.54
C ASN A 65 -14.93 -2.47 -8.14
N SER A 66 -13.64 -2.73 -8.00
CA SER A 66 -12.94 -3.88 -8.57
C SER A 66 -12.53 -4.92 -7.52
N GLY A 67 -12.36 -4.52 -6.26
CA GLY A 67 -12.07 -5.45 -5.18
C GLY A 67 -11.62 -4.77 -3.89
N SER A 68 -11.07 -5.56 -2.99
CA SER A 68 -10.59 -5.12 -1.69
C SER A 68 -9.13 -5.50 -1.45
N VAL A 69 -8.44 -4.71 -0.62
CA VAL A 69 -7.04 -4.91 -0.24
C VAL A 69 -6.84 -4.58 1.24
N LEU A 70 -5.99 -5.37 1.91
CA LEU A 70 -5.50 -5.06 3.25
C LEU A 70 -4.39 -4.02 3.18
N VAL A 71 -4.53 -2.97 4.00
CA VAL A 71 -3.58 -1.88 4.10
C VAL A 71 -3.04 -1.79 5.52
N PHE A 72 -1.73 -1.88 5.68
CA PHE A 72 -1.01 -1.54 6.90
C PHE A 72 -0.68 -0.04 6.90
N SER A 73 -0.96 0.66 7.99
CA SER A 73 -0.78 2.11 8.06
C SER A 73 -0.48 2.60 9.48
N ALA A 74 0.32 3.66 9.56
CA ALA A 74 0.52 4.47 10.76
C ALA A 74 -0.41 5.70 10.79
N PHE A 75 -1.25 5.89 9.77
CA PHE A 75 -2.13 7.05 9.66
C PHE A 75 -3.55 6.68 10.07
N PRO A 76 -4.19 7.45 10.98
CA PRO A 76 -5.54 7.17 11.42
C PRO A 76 -6.53 7.23 10.24
N LYS A 77 -7.50 6.31 10.24
CA LYS A 77 -8.60 6.23 9.26
C LYS A 77 -9.93 6.05 9.94
N GLU A 78 -11.00 6.53 9.32
CA GLU A 78 -12.37 6.23 9.72
C GLU A 78 -13.03 5.22 8.80
N ARG A 79 -13.98 4.45 9.35
CA ARG A 79 -14.80 3.56 8.52
C ARG A 79 -15.69 4.40 7.61
N GLU A 80 -15.97 3.91 6.40
CA GLU A 80 -16.73 4.59 5.35
C GLU A 80 -16.01 5.84 4.78
N GLU A 81 -14.75 6.07 5.18
CA GLU A 81 -13.94 7.16 4.66
C GLU A 81 -13.48 6.86 3.22
N LYS A 82 -13.75 7.79 2.29
CA LYS A 82 -13.26 7.71 0.91
C LYS A 82 -11.90 8.37 0.80
N ILE A 83 -10.88 7.58 0.48
CA ILE A 83 -9.48 8.01 0.53
C ILE A 83 -8.71 7.67 -0.73
N ARG A 84 -7.59 8.37 -0.95
CA ARG A 84 -6.58 8.02 -1.95
C ARG A 84 -5.22 7.87 -1.29
N ILE A 85 -4.69 6.66 -1.30
CA ILE A 85 -3.41 6.34 -0.68
C ILE A 85 -2.30 6.17 -1.72
N LYS A 86 -1.07 6.44 -1.28
CA LYS A 86 0.15 6.00 -1.94
C LYS A 86 0.71 4.86 -1.10
N ALA A 87 0.86 3.67 -1.67
CA ALA A 87 1.21 2.48 -0.91
C ALA A 87 2.23 1.62 -1.65
N GLU A 88 3.07 0.92 -0.90
CA GLU A 88 3.98 -0.11 -1.42
C GLU A 88 3.28 -1.46 -1.42
N VAL A 89 3.40 -2.22 -2.51
CA VAL A 89 2.80 -3.54 -2.61
C VAL A 89 3.70 -4.60 -1.99
N ILE A 90 3.12 -5.38 -1.08
CA ILE A 90 3.77 -6.53 -0.45
C ILE A 90 3.05 -7.79 -0.94
N ALA A 91 3.68 -8.48 -1.89
CA ALA A 91 3.24 -9.82 -2.28
C ALA A 91 3.67 -10.79 -1.18
N TYR A 92 2.71 -11.43 -0.53
CA TYR A 92 2.97 -12.38 0.55
C TYR A 92 1.96 -13.51 0.48
N VAL A 93 2.40 -14.63 -0.09
CA VAL A 93 1.61 -15.85 -0.12
C VAL A 93 1.76 -16.55 1.21
N GLY A 94 0.70 -16.50 2.03
CA GLY A 94 0.67 -17.04 3.40
C GLY A 94 1.41 -18.36 3.54
N ASP A 95 2.37 -18.38 4.47
CA ASP A 95 3.18 -19.55 4.90
C ASP A 95 3.91 -20.35 3.81
N GLU A 96 4.03 -19.90 2.56
CA GLU A 96 4.67 -20.72 1.51
C GLU A 96 6.20 -20.81 1.68
N THR A 97 6.88 -19.75 2.14
CA THR A 97 8.30 -19.82 2.50
C THR A 97 8.69 -18.90 3.67
N GLU A 98 9.61 -19.36 4.54
CA GLU A 98 10.21 -18.53 5.60
C GLU A 98 10.90 -17.28 5.02
N ARG A 99 11.38 -17.36 3.78
CA ARG A 99 12.02 -16.24 3.09
C ARG A 99 11.04 -15.10 2.82
N ASP A 100 9.85 -15.40 2.32
CA ASP A 100 8.87 -14.36 1.95
C ASP A 100 8.26 -13.73 3.22
N ARG A 101 8.16 -14.51 4.29
CA ARG A 101 7.81 -14.01 5.63
C ARG A 101 8.87 -13.03 6.16
N GLU A 102 10.14 -13.41 6.10
CA GLU A 102 11.26 -12.55 6.52
C GLU A 102 11.32 -11.26 5.68
N GLU A 103 11.12 -11.36 4.36
CA GLU A 103 11.06 -10.17 3.50
C GLU A 103 9.92 -9.23 3.90
N ALA A 104 8.73 -9.77 4.20
CA ALA A 104 7.60 -8.95 4.67
C ALA A 104 7.89 -8.29 6.02
N ILE A 105 8.53 -9.01 6.96
CA ILE A 105 8.97 -8.45 8.24
C ILE A 105 9.97 -7.32 8.02
N ASP A 106 10.98 -7.53 7.17
CA ASP A 106 12.01 -6.53 6.90
C ASP A 106 11.42 -5.28 6.24
N ARG A 107 10.46 -5.43 5.32
CA ARG A 107 9.78 -4.28 4.69
C ARG A 107 8.95 -3.47 5.68
N ILE A 108 8.17 -4.13 6.55
CA ILE A 108 7.43 -3.43 7.60
C ILE A 108 8.41 -2.75 8.58
N SER A 109 9.49 -3.43 8.96
CA SER A 109 10.48 -2.90 9.89
C SER A 109 11.18 -1.68 9.32
N ASN A 110 11.64 -1.75 8.07
CA ASN A 110 12.26 -0.63 7.38
C ASN A 110 11.31 0.55 7.26
N TYR A 111 10.04 0.31 6.90
CA TYR A 111 9.02 1.37 6.90
C TYR A 111 8.89 2.06 8.27
N LEU A 112 8.83 1.28 9.36
CA LEU A 112 8.68 1.83 10.71
C LEU A 112 9.89 2.67 11.14
N VAL A 113 11.09 2.24 10.77
CA VAL A 113 12.34 2.98 11.03
C VAL A 113 12.45 4.22 10.14
N ASP A 114 12.22 4.10 8.84
CA ASP A 114 12.32 5.18 7.85
C ASP A 114 11.33 6.32 8.11
N LYS A 115 10.20 6.01 8.74
CA LYS A 115 9.17 6.97 9.15
C LYS A 115 9.36 7.52 10.56
N ASP A 116 10.44 7.17 11.25
CA ASP A 116 10.73 7.59 12.63
C ASP A 116 9.58 7.22 13.60
N ILE A 117 8.93 6.08 13.33
CA ILE A 117 7.84 5.57 14.17
C ILE A 117 8.42 4.75 15.32
N LEU A 118 9.42 3.91 15.02
CA LEU A 118 10.07 3.03 15.98
C LEU A 118 11.58 2.92 15.71
N GLU A 119 12.33 2.71 16.80
CA GLU A 119 13.74 2.31 16.74
C GLU A 119 13.90 0.90 16.14
N PRO A 120 15.06 0.56 15.53
CA PRO A 120 15.27 -0.71 14.83
C PRO A 120 14.87 -1.97 15.61
N ASP A 121 15.26 -2.07 16.88
CA ASP A 121 14.95 -3.23 17.73
C ASP A 121 13.45 -3.37 18.00
N GLY A 122 12.74 -2.24 18.14
CA GLY A 122 11.29 -2.21 18.34
C GLY A 122 10.53 -2.48 17.05
N ALA A 123 11.01 -1.93 15.94
CA ALA A 123 10.41 -2.06 14.62
C ALA A 123 10.31 -3.52 14.18
N ARG A 124 11.36 -4.33 14.39
CA ARG A 124 11.33 -5.74 14.02
C ARG A 124 10.27 -6.54 14.78
N LYS A 125 10.22 -6.38 16.10
CA LYS A 125 9.23 -7.07 16.95
C LYS A 125 7.79 -6.68 16.61
N VAL A 126 7.56 -5.39 16.38
CA VAL A 126 6.24 -4.89 15.95
C VAL A 126 5.88 -5.41 14.56
N SER A 127 6.84 -5.54 13.66
CA SER A 127 6.65 -6.10 12.31
C SER A 127 6.19 -7.55 12.36
N GLU A 128 6.80 -8.38 13.21
CA GLU A 128 6.38 -9.77 13.43
C GLU A 128 4.93 -9.87 13.93
N ILE A 129 4.57 -9.04 14.92
CA ILE A 129 3.19 -8.97 15.47
C ILE A 129 2.21 -8.51 14.38
N SER A 130 2.61 -7.50 13.62
CA SER A 130 1.81 -6.92 12.54
C SER A 130 1.56 -7.93 11.44
N LEU A 131 2.58 -8.65 10.98
CA LEU A 131 2.44 -9.67 9.96
C LEU A 131 1.54 -10.82 10.42
N LYS A 132 1.70 -11.29 11.66
CA LYS A 132 0.80 -12.30 12.24
C LYS A 132 -0.66 -11.83 12.26
N PHE A 133 -0.88 -10.57 12.61
CA PHE A 133 -2.20 -9.95 12.63
C PHE A 133 -2.78 -9.82 11.22
N ILE A 134 -1.99 -9.37 10.26
CA ILE A 134 -2.35 -9.31 8.83
C ILE A 134 -2.71 -10.69 8.31
N ASN A 135 -1.92 -11.73 8.60
CA ASN A 135 -2.20 -13.11 8.17
C ASN A 135 -3.53 -13.61 8.71
N THR A 136 -3.82 -13.33 9.98
CA THR A 136 -5.10 -13.69 10.60
C THR A 136 -6.28 -13.00 9.88
N MET A 137 -6.11 -11.73 9.49
CA MET A 137 -7.12 -11.00 8.71
C MET A 137 -7.21 -11.48 7.26
N ALA A 138 -6.08 -11.83 6.64
CA ALA A 138 -5.97 -12.26 5.27
C ALA A 138 -6.57 -13.64 5.06
N GLU A 139 -6.34 -14.59 5.97
CA GLU A 139 -7.00 -15.90 6.00
C GLU A 139 -8.53 -15.76 6.02
N ALA A 140 -9.04 -14.83 6.84
CA ALA A 140 -10.47 -14.53 6.88
C ALA A 140 -10.99 -13.88 5.57
N ALA A 141 -10.12 -13.17 4.85
CA ALA A 141 -10.45 -12.42 3.63
C ALA A 141 -10.02 -13.12 2.32
N SER A 142 -9.47 -14.34 2.38
CA SER A 142 -8.86 -15.06 1.24
C SER A 142 -7.75 -14.25 0.52
N GLY A 143 -7.03 -13.42 1.27
CA GLY A 143 -5.98 -12.52 0.76
C GLY A 143 -4.60 -13.15 0.82
N VAL A 144 -3.78 -12.85 -0.19
CA VAL A 144 -2.43 -13.42 -0.41
C VAL A 144 -1.40 -12.29 -0.64
N TRP A 145 -1.73 -11.09 -0.19
CA TRP A 145 -0.94 -9.87 -0.36
C TRP A 145 -1.57 -8.73 0.46
N PHE A 146 -0.77 -7.72 0.74
CA PHE A 146 -1.21 -6.47 1.39
C PHE A 146 -0.40 -5.30 0.87
N VAL A 147 -0.71 -4.09 1.32
CA VAL A 147 0.07 -2.89 0.98
C VAL A 147 0.43 -2.09 2.24
N ILE A 148 1.53 -1.35 2.18
CA ILE A 148 2.00 -0.45 3.26
C ILE A 148 1.76 1.00 2.83
N GLU A 149 0.95 1.76 3.56
CA GLU A 149 0.69 3.19 3.25
C GLU A 149 1.93 4.05 3.52
N GLN A 150 2.42 4.72 2.47
CA GLN A 150 3.72 5.42 2.48
C GLN A 150 3.63 6.89 2.89
N GLU A 151 2.46 7.51 2.72
CA GLU A 151 2.27 8.94 2.93
C GLU A 151 0.87 9.19 3.50
N LYS A 152 0.76 10.20 4.37
CA LYS A 152 -0.54 10.64 4.89
C LYS A 152 -1.43 11.07 3.72
N THR A 153 -2.56 10.39 3.57
CA THR A 153 -3.58 10.73 2.57
C THR A 153 -3.99 12.21 2.67
N GLY A 154 -4.12 12.88 1.53
CA GLY A 154 -4.93 14.09 1.41
C GLY A 154 -6.38 13.73 1.14
N PHE A 155 -7.33 14.39 1.80
CA PHE A 155 -8.77 14.18 1.54
C PHE A 155 -9.10 14.45 0.07
N LEU A 156 -9.89 13.55 -0.53
CA LEU A 156 -10.59 13.85 -1.77
C LEU A 156 -11.74 14.80 -1.42
N ASN A 157 -11.50 16.11 -1.55
CA ASN A 157 -12.61 17.06 -1.62
C ASN A 157 -13.37 16.75 -2.92
N LEU A 158 -14.47 16.02 -2.80
CA LEU A 158 -15.47 15.87 -3.85
C LEU A 158 -16.36 17.11 -3.89
#